data_AF-A0A933WSX0-F1
#
_entry.id   AF-A0A933WSX0-F1
#
_cell.length_a   1.000
_cell.length_b   1.000
_cell.length_c   1.000
_cell.angle_alpha   90.00
_cell.angle_beta   90.00
_cell.angle_gamma   90.00
#
_symmetry.space_group_name_H-M   'P 1'
#
loop_
_entity.id
_entity.type
_entity.pdbx_description
1 polymer ?
#
loop_
_entity_poly.entity_id
_entity_poly.type
_entity_poly.pdbx_seq_one_letter_code
_entity_poly.pdbx_strand_id
1 'polypeptide(L)'
;MRRTLSLLALLWGAAACHERKAAPAAKPDYEAVKARAEKAVRETEPGLAEAKKPEPAPVAPEAAAPAAQIGEKDPKLGCTWVRAQSQVTVGEDQSRSQVRAAAMDKARQAAMRDLLGVEVNQRSLDYQQEGLHGQTNLIESMLRTTQRGRILQEKVVLDQYCDLGDCRQCGYAVSLRACIKERPSDADRDFQVGVALPSDRFLEGDKTHIEVTSTRDAYLYLYDVQMNSETSLIAPNEMFPEVKVKAGQTWVYPDTEAANRGVSLVAQLPAGRPPVSAETIRVVATKVPLPASYYDPARGGYLGVLQKLNASAYDWADDATAFAIYPAKGK
;
A
#
# COMPACT_ATOMS: atom_id res chain seq x y z
N MET A 1 65.19 -32.27 -28.96
CA MET A 1 65.28 -32.38 -30.44
C MET A 1 64.02 -31.74 -31.00
N ARG A 2 64.16 -30.61 -31.71
CA ARG A 2 64.25 -30.54 -33.18
C ARG A 2 62.95 -31.07 -33.83
N ARG A 3 62.24 -30.38 -34.73
CA ARG A 3 62.51 -29.16 -35.51
C ARG A 3 61.32 -29.04 -36.49
N THR A 4 60.78 -27.83 -36.73
CA THR A 4 60.56 -27.18 -38.07
C THR A 4 59.69 -27.90 -39.12
N LEU A 5 59.01 -27.27 -40.09
CA LEU A 5 58.64 -25.90 -40.49
C LEU A 5 57.65 -26.06 -41.68
N SER A 6 57.07 -24.92 -42.09
CA SER A 6 56.73 -24.53 -43.48
C SER A 6 55.32 -24.87 -44.01
N LEU A 7 54.45 -23.86 -44.18
CA LEU A 7 54.34 -22.85 -45.29
C LEU A 7 53.53 -23.44 -46.46
N LEU A 8 52.64 -22.80 -47.22
CA LEU A 8 52.18 -21.41 -47.47
C LEU A 8 50.87 -21.57 -48.30
N ALA A 9 49.82 -20.75 -48.24
CA ALA A 9 49.56 -19.58 -49.11
C ALA A 9 48.10 -19.10 -48.86
N LEU A 10 47.85 -17.86 -48.43
CA LEU A 10 47.59 -16.65 -49.21
C LEU A 10 46.25 -16.64 -49.98
N LEU A 11 45.30 -15.82 -49.51
CA LEU A 11 44.52 -14.90 -50.34
C LEU A 11 44.03 -13.72 -49.48
N TRP A 12 44.46 -12.52 -49.88
CA TRP A 12 44.13 -11.21 -49.32
C TRP A 12 42.77 -10.73 -49.81
N GLY A 13 41.96 -10.18 -48.92
CA GLY A 13 40.84 -9.29 -49.23
C GLY A 13 41.04 -7.97 -48.49
N ALA A 14 41.23 -6.89 -49.24
CA ALA A 14 41.49 -5.55 -48.74
C ALA A 14 40.21 -4.89 -48.21
N ALA A 15 40.28 -4.28 -47.02
CA ALA A 15 39.40 -3.20 -46.60
C ALA A 15 40.23 -2.18 -45.82
N ALA A 16 40.35 -0.98 -46.39
CA ALA A 16 41.16 0.11 -45.86
C ALA A 16 40.52 0.72 -44.61
N CYS A 17 41.27 0.76 -43.50
CA CYS A 17 40.99 1.64 -42.37
C CYS A 17 41.50 3.05 -42.71
N HIS A 18 40.58 4.01 -42.80
CA HIS A 18 40.92 5.43 -42.89
C HIS A 18 40.88 6.03 -41.48
N GLU A 19 42.06 6.37 -40.92
CA GLU A 19 42.15 7.23 -39.74
C GLU A 19 41.62 8.63 -40.09
N ARG A 20 40.51 9.04 -39.48
CA ARG A 20 40.09 10.44 -39.44
C ARG A 20 40.58 11.06 -38.12
N LYS A 21 41.52 12.00 -38.23
CA LYS A 21 41.85 12.96 -37.16
C LYS A 21 40.59 13.72 -36.77
N ALA A 22 40.21 13.66 -35.49
CA ALA A 22 39.13 14.47 -34.94
C ALA A 22 39.56 15.94 -34.91
N ALA A 23 38.79 16.80 -35.57
CA ALA A 23 38.85 18.25 -35.39
C ALA A 23 38.13 18.63 -34.08
N PRO A 24 38.59 19.66 -33.35
CA PRO A 24 37.92 20.09 -32.13
C PRO A 24 36.53 20.65 -32.45
N ALA A 25 35.53 20.20 -31.68
CA ALA A 25 34.15 20.65 -31.80
C ALA A 25 34.05 22.17 -31.51
N ALA A 26 33.51 22.92 -32.47
CA ALA A 26 33.17 24.32 -32.28
C ALA A 26 32.02 24.44 -31.28
N LYS A 27 32.13 25.41 -30.35
CA LYS A 27 31.06 25.70 -29.38
C LYS A 27 29.81 26.21 -30.12
N PRO A 28 28.60 25.78 -29.72
CA PRO A 28 27.38 26.21 -30.37
C PRO A 28 27.11 27.71 -30.17
N ASP A 29 26.76 28.39 -31.25
CA ASP A 29 26.38 29.80 -31.28
C ASP A 29 24.91 29.95 -30.83
N TYR A 30 24.73 30.24 -29.55
CA TYR A 30 23.43 30.37 -28.91
C TYR A 30 22.60 31.55 -29.44
N GLU A 31 23.23 32.60 -29.98
CA GLU A 31 22.52 33.76 -30.54
C GLU A 31 21.86 33.40 -31.87
N ALA A 32 22.51 32.59 -32.70
CA ALA A 32 21.94 32.08 -33.94
C ALA A 32 20.72 31.16 -33.70
N VAL A 33 20.72 30.41 -32.58
CA VAL A 33 19.60 29.55 -32.19
C VAL A 33 18.41 30.39 -31.70
N LYS A 34 18.67 31.42 -30.89
CA LYS A 34 17.64 32.32 -30.37
C LYS A 34 16.94 33.12 -31.49
N ALA A 35 17.72 33.64 -32.45
CA ALA A 35 17.17 34.37 -33.59
C ALA A 35 16.25 33.50 -34.49
N ARG A 36 16.53 32.19 -34.60
CA ARG A 36 15.66 31.25 -35.33
C ARG A 36 14.35 30.97 -34.58
N ALA A 37 14.38 30.88 -33.26
CA ALA A 37 13.20 30.66 -32.44
C ALA A 37 12.25 31.87 -32.47
N GLU A 38 12.78 33.09 -32.37
CA GLU A 38 11.98 34.32 -32.41
C GLU A 38 11.32 34.55 -33.78
N LYS A 39 12.01 34.16 -34.87
CA LYS A 39 11.44 34.20 -36.22
C LYS A 39 10.31 33.19 -36.42
N ALA A 40 10.45 31.97 -35.90
CA ALA A 40 9.43 30.94 -35.99
C ALA A 40 8.13 31.33 -35.24
N VAL A 41 8.24 32.02 -34.10
CA VAL A 41 7.08 32.48 -33.34
C VAL A 41 6.31 33.58 -34.09
N ARG A 42 7.02 34.51 -34.73
CA ARG A 42 6.39 35.60 -35.51
C ARG A 42 5.71 35.14 -36.79
N GLU A 43 6.10 34.00 -37.34
CA GLU A 43 5.54 33.46 -38.57
C GLU A 43 4.25 32.62 -38.35
N THR A 44 3.83 32.41 -37.09
CA THR A 44 2.67 31.55 -36.73
C THR A 44 1.36 32.27 -36.41
N GLU A 45 1.25 33.59 -36.56
CA GLU A 45 -0.04 34.27 -36.38
C GLU A 45 -0.70 34.67 -37.71
N PRO A 46 -1.74 33.96 -38.15
CA PRO A 46 -2.84 34.57 -38.86
C PRO A 46 -4.06 34.68 -37.94
N GLY A 47 -4.52 35.91 -37.72
CA GLY A 47 -5.81 36.18 -37.11
C GLY A 47 -6.97 35.75 -38.02
N LEU A 48 -8.01 35.16 -37.43
CA LEU A 48 -9.35 35.06 -38.03
C LEU A 48 -10.42 34.71 -36.96
N ALA A 49 -11.31 35.69 -36.76
CA ALA A 49 -12.75 35.61 -36.48
C ALA A 49 -13.34 34.49 -35.60
N GLU A 50 -14.04 34.92 -34.55
CA GLU A 50 -14.98 34.14 -33.75
C GLU A 50 -16.07 33.47 -34.62
N ALA A 51 -16.04 32.13 -34.68
CA ALA A 51 -17.20 31.32 -35.03
C ALA A 51 -17.52 30.41 -33.83
N LYS A 52 -18.67 30.68 -33.20
CA LYS A 52 -19.19 29.98 -32.02
C LYS A 52 -19.54 28.53 -32.40
N LYS A 53 -18.67 27.58 -32.06
CA LYS A 53 -18.92 26.14 -32.16
C LYS A 53 -19.77 25.71 -30.95
N PRO A 54 -20.80 24.86 -31.10
CA PRO A 54 -21.59 24.42 -29.95
C PRO A 54 -20.69 23.67 -28.97
N GLU A 55 -20.74 24.09 -27.72
CA GLU A 55 -20.11 23.44 -26.58
C GLU A 55 -20.59 21.98 -26.52
N PRO A 56 -19.70 20.98 -26.57
CA PRO A 56 -20.13 19.60 -26.40
C PRO A 56 -20.68 19.45 -24.99
N ALA A 57 -21.93 19.01 -24.90
CA ALA A 57 -22.61 18.77 -23.64
C ALA A 57 -21.72 17.92 -22.72
N PRO A 58 -21.72 18.19 -21.39
CA PRO A 58 -20.95 17.39 -20.45
C PRO A 58 -21.44 15.95 -20.56
N VAL A 59 -20.55 15.07 -21.05
CA VAL A 59 -20.77 13.63 -21.01
C VAL A 59 -20.88 13.27 -19.54
N ALA A 60 -22.11 13.00 -19.11
CA ALA A 60 -22.37 12.44 -17.78
C ALA A 60 -21.46 11.21 -17.62
N PRO A 61 -20.79 11.02 -16.47
CA PRO A 61 -19.97 9.83 -16.26
C PRO A 61 -20.86 8.62 -16.46
N GLU A 62 -20.58 7.87 -17.52
CA GLU A 62 -21.17 6.57 -17.78
C GLU A 62 -20.91 5.73 -16.53
N ALA A 63 -21.99 5.39 -15.83
CA ALA A 63 -21.91 4.60 -14.62
C ALA A 63 -21.22 3.28 -14.97
N ALA A 64 -19.96 3.14 -14.57
CA ALA A 64 -19.19 1.93 -14.78
C ALA A 64 -20.00 0.74 -14.24
N ALA A 65 -20.18 -0.29 -15.07
CA ALA A 65 -20.81 -1.53 -14.66
C ALA A 65 -20.19 -2.03 -13.34
N PRO A 66 -20.98 -2.63 -12.42
CA PRO A 66 -20.48 -3.03 -11.12
C PRO A 66 -19.28 -3.97 -11.30
N ALA A 67 -18.15 -3.56 -10.75
CA ALA A 67 -16.90 -4.31 -10.80
C ALA A 67 -16.94 -5.56 -9.91
N ALA A 68 -18.01 -5.71 -9.11
CA ALA A 68 -18.25 -6.86 -8.27
C ALA A 68 -19.63 -7.51 -8.46
N GLN A 69 -19.67 -8.82 -8.24
CA GLN A 69 -20.86 -9.68 -8.23
C GLN A 69 -21.09 -10.19 -6.82
N ILE A 70 -22.23 -9.84 -6.23
CA ILE A 70 -22.66 -10.32 -4.91
C ILE A 70 -23.14 -11.77 -5.05
N GLY A 71 -22.60 -12.65 -4.23
CA GLY A 71 -22.88 -14.08 -4.21
C GLY A 71 -23.59 -14.54 -2.94
N GLU A 72 -23.39 -15.81 -2.60
CA GLU A 72 -24.06 -16.50 -1.49
C GLU A 72 -23.51 -16.10 -0.11
N LYS A 73 -24.34 -16.30 0.93
CA LYS A 73 -23.90 -16.18 2.32
C LYS A 73 -23.15 -17.42 2.76
N ASP A 74 -22.01 -17.24 3.44
CA ASP A 74 -21.26 -18.31 4.07
C ASP A 74 -21.91 -18.70 5.41
N PRO A 75 -22.38 -19.95 5.57
CA PRO A 75 -23.09 -20.36 6.78
C PRO A 75 -22.17 -20.50 8.00
N LYS A 76 -20.85 -20.65 7.80
CA LYS A 76 -19.89 -20.82 8.90
C LYS A 76 -19.39 -19.47 9.41
N LEU A 77 -19.11 -18.55 8.49
CA LEU A 77 -18.53 -17.24 8.82
C LEU A 77 -19.58 -16.13 8.96
N GLY A 78 -20.82 -16.37 8.52
CA GLY A 78 -21.90 -15.37 8.56
C GLY A 78 -21.59 -14.14 7.71
N CYS A 79 -20.86 -14.33 6.61
CA CYS A 79 -20.48 -13.28 5.66
C CYS A 79 -21.18 -13.48 4.32
N THR A 80 -21.11 -12.49 3.44
CA THR A 80 -21.56 -12.56 2.04
C THR A 80 -20.35 -12.67 1.13
N TRP A 81 -20.29 -13.69 0.28
CA TRP A 81 -19.25 -13.80 -0.74
C TRP A 81 -19.49 -12.78 -1.85
N VAL A 82 -18.47 -12.03 -2.21
CA VAL A 82 -18.49 -11.04 -3.29
C VAL A 82 -17.31 -11.31 -4.21
N ARG A 83 -17.56 -11.51 -5.51
CA ARG A 83 -16.51 -11.62 -6.50
C ARG A 83 -16.22 -10.22 -7.04
N ALA A 84 -14.99 -9.74 -6.94
CA ALA A 84 -14.59 -8.47 -7.53
C ALA A 84 -13.42 -8.63 -8.49
N GLN A 85 -13.34 -7.69 -9.43
CA GLN A 85 -12.28 -7.62 -10.43
C GLN A 85 -11.65 -6.24 -10.43
N SER A 86 -10.37 -6.21 -10.75
CA SER A 86 -9.63 -4.96 -10.94
C SER A 86 -8.56 -5.13 -12.01
N GLN A 87 -8.22 -3.98 -12.60
CA GLN A 87 -7.10 -3.83 -13.49
C GLN A 87 -6.34 -2.54 -13.12
N VAL A 88 -5.01 -2.64 -13.12
CA VAL A 88 -4.10 -1.52 -12.90
C VAL A 88 -3.04 -1.51 -14.00
N THR A 89 -2.54 -0.33 -14.34
CA THR A 89 -1.43 -0.16 -15.29
C THR A 89 -0.10 -0.48 -14.61
N VAL A 90 0.80 -1.13 -15.35
CA VAL A 90 2.18 -1.41 -14.94
C VAL A 90 3.04 -0.21 -15.30
N GLY A 91 3.60 0.48 -14.29
CA GLY A 91 4.61 1.52 -14.52
C GLY A 91 6.00 0.95 -14.83
N GLU A 92 6.86 1.75 -15.47
CA GLU A 92 8.20 1.32 -15.92
C GLU A 92 9.10 0.80 -14.77
N ASP A 93 8.99 1.42 -13.59
CA ASP A 93 9.78 1.07 -12.40
C ASP A 93 9.03 0.20 -11.38
N GLN A 94 7.85 -0.33 -11.74
CA GLN A 94 7.04 -1.11 -10.82
C GLN A 94 7.35 -2.61 -10.89
N SER A 95 7.68 -3.21 -9.75
CA SER A 95 7.83 -4.65 -9.62
C SER A 95 6.49 -5.37 -9.76
N ARG A 96 6.52 -6.64 -10.15
CA ARG A 96 5.30 -7.49 -10.19
C ARG A 96 4.55 -7.50 -8.86
N SER A 97 5.26 -7.47 -7.74
CA SER A 97 4.64 -7.40 -6.41
C SER A 97 3.90 -6.08 -6.20
N GLN A 98 4.48 -4.94 -6.60
CA GLN A 98 3.83 -3.62 -6.56
C GLN A 98 2.52 -3.60 -7.31
N VAL A 99 2.55 -4.05 -8.56
CA VAL A 99 1.39 -3.97 -9.43
C VAL A 99 0.31 -4.95 -8.98
N ARG A 100 0.68 -6.18 -8.60
CA ARG A 100 -0.25 -7.16 -8.02
C ARG A 100 -0.91 -6.62 -6.76
N ALA A 101 -0.13 -5.96 -5.91
CA ALA A 101 -0.61 -5.40 -4.67
C ALA A 101 -1.69 -4.32 -4.93
N ALA A 102 -1.39 -3.38 -5.82
CA ALA A 102 -2.33 -2.34 -6.23
C ALA A 102 -3.60 -2.93 -6.87
N ALA A 103 -3.47 -3.98 -7.67
CA ALA A 103 -4.61 -4.67 -8.27
C ALA A 103 -5.49 -5.34 -7.21
N MET A 104 -4.92 -6.17 -6.34
CA MET A 104 -5.61 -6.82 -5.23
C MET A 104 -6.37 -5.81 -4.37
N ASP A 105 -5.73 -4.69 -4.07
CA ASP A 105 -6.32 -3.61 -3.30
C ASP A 105 -7.57 -3.01 -3.98
N LYS A 106 -7.43 -2.59 -5.24
CA LYS A 106 -8.54 -2.06 -6.02
C LYS A 106 -9.72 -3.05 -6.12
N ALA A 107 -9.43 -4.35 -6.18
CA ALA A 107 -10.47 -5.39 -6.16
C ALA A 107 -11.19 -5.49 -4.81
N ARG A 108 -10.49 -5.37 -3.68
CA ARG A 108 -11.12 -5.33 -2.34
C ARG A 108 -12.02 -4.13 -2.18
N GLN A 109 -11.55 -2.96 -2.59
CA GLN A 109 -12.34 -1.73 -2.55
C GLN A 109 -13.60 -1.85 -3.41
N ALA A 110 -13.50 -2.43 -4.60
CA ALA A 110 -14.66 -2.70 -5.44
C ALA A 110 -15.65 -3.65 -4.75
N ALA A 111 -15.17 -4.75 -4.16
CA ALA A 111 -16.04 -5.69 -3.42
C ALA A 111 -16.79 -5.01 -2.28
N MET A 112 -16.11 -4.13 -1.54
CA MET A 112 -16.65 -3.47 -0.36
C MET A 112 -17.57 -2.31 -0.72
N ARG A 113 -17.22 -1.50 -1.72
CA ARG A 113 -18.09 -0.44 -2.25
C ARG A 113 -19.39 -1.03 -2.77
N ASP A 114 -19.31 -2.09 -3.58
CA ASP A 114 -20.49 -2.62 -4.27
C ASP A 114 -21.42 -3.38 -3.30
N LEU A 115 -20.90 -3.99 -2.23
CA LEU A 115 -21.74 -4.61 -1.19
C LEU A 115 -22.31 -3.59 -0.18
N LEU A 116 -21.48 -2.62 0.25
CA LEU A 116 -21.80 -1.75 1.40
C LEU A 116 -22.29 -0.36 0.98
N GLY A 117 -22.20 0.00 -0.30
CA GLY A 117 -22.60 1.30 -0.85
C GLY A 117 -21.75 2.48 -0.35
N VAL A 118 -20.41 2.33 -0.31
CA VAL A 118 -19.49 3.30 0.30
C VAL A 118 -18.29 3.57 -0.60
N GLU A 119 -17.96 4.84 -0.83
CA GLU A 119 -16.66 5.20 -1.39
C GLU A 119 -15.57 5.08 -0.33
N VAL A 120 -14.50 4.34 -0.66
CA VAL A 120 -13.32 4.19 0.20
C VAL A 120 -12.34 5.30 -0.14
N ASN A 121 -12.25 6.34 0.70
CA ASN A 121 -11.27 7.41 0.52
C ASN A 121 -9.85 6.92 0.84
N GLN A 122 -8.99 6.91 -0.17
CA GLN A 122 -7.57 6.61 -0.03
C GLN A 122 -6.82 7.85 0.47
N ARG A 123 -6.10 7.74 1.59
CA ARG A 123 -4.79 8.39 1.69
C ARG A 123 -3.79 7.28 1.37
N SER A 124 -3.20 7.35 0.19
CA SER A 124 -2.08 6.48 -0.19
C SER A 124 -0.83 7.10 0.42
N LEU A 125 -0.07 6.32 1.16
CA LEU A 125 1.30 6.71 1.50
C LEU A 125 2.16 6.57 0.24
N ASP A 126 2.86 7.64 -0.12
CA ASP A 126 3.71 7.71 -1.30
C ASP A 126 5.06 7.00 -1.03
N TYR A 127 5.04 5.67 -1.03
CA TYR A 127 6.24 4.83 -0.86
C TYR A 127 7.06 4.71 -2.16
N GLN A 128 7.37 5.85 -2.78
CA GLN A 128 8.16 5.89 -4.02
C GLN A 128 9.69 5.93 -3.81
N GLN A 129 10.19 5.89 -2.57
CA GLN A 129 11.63 5.93 -2.32
C GLN A 129 12.21 4.56 -1.91
N GLU A 130 12.99 4.01 -2.84
CA GLU A 130 14.04 2.97 -2.75
C GLU A 130 13.86 1.90 -1.65
N GLY A 131 13.47 0.69 -2.09
CA GLY A 131 13.56 -0.54 -1.29
C GLY A 131 12.22 -1.19 -0.93
N LEU A 132 11.13 -0.42 -0.89
CA LEU A 132 9.78 -0.94 -0.64
C LEU A 132 9.00 -1.12 -1.93
N HIS A 133 9.51 -1.99 -2.80
CA HIS A 133 8.78 -2.39 -3.99
C HIS A 133 7.58 -3.30 -3.62
N GLY A 134 6.48 -2.70 -3.13
CA GLY A 134 5.14 -3.17 -3.47
C GLY A 134 4.26 -3.85 -2.47
N GLN A 135 4.35 -3.47 -1.20
CA GLN A 135 3.56 -4.15 -0.18
C GLN A 135 2.74 -3.20 0.69
N THR A 136 3.07 -1.91 0.74
CA THR A 136 2.39 -0.99 1.66
C THR A 136 0.98 -0.59 1.21
N ASN A 137 0.75 -0.37 -0.09
CA ASN A 137 -0.60 -0.08 -0.60
C ASN A 137 -1.57 -1.28 -0.39
N LEU A 138 -1.05 -2.51 -0.39
CA LEU A 138 -1.85 -3.71 -0.12
C LEU A 138 -2.27 -3.80 1.36
N ILE A 139 -1.37 -3.36 2.24
CA ILE A 139 -1.57 -3.32 3.68
C ILE A 139 -2.60 -2.23 3.98
N GLU A 140 -2.38 -0.99 3.55
CA GLU A 140 -3.31 0.15 3.69
C GLU A 140 -4.71 -0.15 3.15
N SER A 141 -4.78 -0.87 2.04
CA SER A 141 -6.01 -1.38 1.43
C SER A 141 -6.84 -2.26 2.32
N MET A 142 -6.13 -3.13 3.04
CA MET A 142 -6.70 -3.97 4.08
C MET A 142 -7.06 -3.16 5.34
N LEU A 143 -6.37 -2.04 5.61
CA LEU A 143 -6.55 -1.20 6.81
C LEU A 143 -7.83 -0.37 6.80
N ARG A 144 -8.29 0.14 5.65
CA ARG A 144 -9.40 1.15 5.61
C ARG A 144 -10.80 0.58 5.46
N THR A 145 -10.93 -0.73 5.26
CA THR A 145 -12.22 -1.34 4.90
C THR A 145 -13.26 -1.42 6.02
N THR A 146 -12.99 -0.89 7.22
CA THR A 146 -13.60 -1.32 8.50
C THR A 146 -14.77 -0.50 9.02
N GLN A 147 -15.25 0.54 8.33
CA GLN A 147 -16.33 1.37 8.89
C GLN A 147 -17.74 0.80 8.69
N ARG A 148 -17.97 -0.05 7.68
CA ARG A 148 -19.31 -0.61 7.36
C ARG A 148 -19.35 -2.12 7.12
N GLY A 149 -18.20 -2.77 6.90
CA GLY A 149 -18.10 -4.22 6.76
C GLY A 149 -16.66 -4.68 6.86
N ARG A 150 -16.41 -5.99 6.88
CA ARG A 150 -15.07 -6.57 7.10
C ARG A 150 -14.86 -7.77 6.19
N ILE A 151 -13.70 -7.86 5.53
CA ILE A 151 -13.33 -9.06 4.76
C ILE A 151 -12.80 -10.11 5.74
N LEU A 152 -13.52 -11.22 5.90
CA LEU A 152 -13.16 -12.33 6.79
C LEU A 152 -12.32 -13.40 6.08
N GLN A 153 -12.45 -13.52 4.76
CA GLN A 153 -11.72 -14.49 3.96
C GLN A 153 -11.60 -14.02 2.50
N GLU A 154 -10.49 -14.37 1.84
CA GLU A 154 -10.25 -14.08 0.43
C GLU A 154 -9.84 -15.35 -0.33
N LYS A 155 -10.25 -15.44 -1.59
CA LYS A 155 -9.80 -16.46 -2.54
C LYS A 155 -9.49 -15.79 -3.88
N VAL A 156 -8.22 -15.81 -4.29
CA VAL A 156 -7.80 -15.27 -5.59
C VAL A 156 -8.20 -16.25 -6.69
N VAL A 157 -8.91 -15.75 -7.70
CA VAL A 157 -9.42 -16.51 -8.86
C VAL A 157 -8.59 -16.23 -10.10
N LEU A 158 -8.09 -15.01 -10.27
CA LEU A 158 -7.23 -14.60 -11.39
C LEU A 158 -6.11 -13.69 -10.88
N ASP A 159 -4.91 -13.87 -11.42
CA ASP A 159 -3.69 -13.18 -10.97
C ASP A 159 -2.64 -13.16 -12.10
N GLN A 160 -2.76 -12.22 -13.05
CA GLN A 160 -1.92 -12.21 -14.25
C GLN A 160 -1.74 -10.84 -14.91
N TYR A 161 -0.68 -10.71 -15.71
CA TYR A 161 -0.54 -9.61 -16.67
C TYR A 161 -1.58 -9.72 -17.78
N CYS A 162 -2.02 -8.58 -18.30
CA CYS A 162 -3.02 -8.47 -19.34
C CYS A 162 -2.71 -7.28 -20.26
N ASP A 163 -3.30 -7.30 -21.44
CA ASP A 163 -3.13 -6.25 -22.43
C ASP A 163 -4.06 -5.07 -22.08
N LEU A 164 -3.57 -3.85 -22.29
CA LEU A 164 -4.32 -2.60 -22.11
C LEU A 164 -4.39 -1.89 -23.46
N GLY A 165 -5.49 -2.06 -24.18
CA GLY A 165 -5.62 -1.58 -25.56
C GLY A 165 -4.53 -2.19 -26.44
N ASP A 166 -3.76 -1.35 -27.13
CA ASP A 166 -2.66 -1.78 -28.00
C ASP A 166 -1.36 -2.15 -27.24
N CYS A 167 -1.34 -1.96 -25.92
CA CYS A 167 -0.17 -2.18 -25.10
C CYS A 167 -0.18 -3.60 -24.50
N ARG A 168 0.69 -4.47 -25.03
CA ARG A 168 0.80 -5.87 -24.60
C ARG A 168 1.41 -5.97 -23.20
N GLN A 169 0.74 -6.69 -22.29
CA GLN A 169 1.15 -6.91 -20.89
C GLN A 169 1.36 -5.64 -20.05
N CYS A 170 0.82 -4.49 -20.48
CA CYS A 170 0.95 -3.23 -19.75
C CYS A 170 -0.04 -3.10 -18.60
N GLY A 171 -0.96 -4.06 -18.44
CA GLY A 171 -1.89 -4.13 -17.33
C GLY A 171 -1.66 -5.36 -16.45
N TYR A 172 -2.20 -5.30 -15.24
CA TYR A 172 -2.29 -6.43 -14.34
C TYR A 172 -3.72 -6.60 -13.85
N ALA A 173 -4.28 -7.78 -14.05
CA ALA A 173 -5.65 -8.12 -13.72
C ALA A 173 -5.69 -9.06 -12.52
N VAL A 174 -6.52 -8.70 -11.54
CA VAL A 174 -6.85 -9.54 -10.40
C VAL A 174 -8.34 -9.77 -10.34
N SER A 175 -8.75 -11.02 -10.09
CA SER A 175 -10.10 -11.35 -9.66
C SER A 175 -10.03 -12.10 -8.34
N LEU A 176 -10.84 -11.69 -7.37
CA LEU A 176 -10.92 -12.33 -6.06
C LEU A 176 -12.36 -12.56 -5.65
N ARG A 177 -12.58 -13.56 -4.80
CA ARG A 177 -13.78 -13.72 -3.97
C ARG A 177 -13.44 -13.27 -2.56
N ALA A 178 -14.14 -12.28 -2.04
CA ALA A 178 -14.04 -11.80 -0.66
C ALA A 178 -15.30 -12.19 0.10
N CYS A 179 -15.16 -12.73 1.31
CA CYS A 179 -16.23 -13.04 2.25
C CYS A 179 -16.38 -11.83 3.18
N ILE A 180 -17.38 -11.00 2.93
CA ILE A 180 -17.57 -9.72 3.62
C ILE A 180 -18.69 -9.83 4.64
N LYS A 181 -18.40 -9.50 5.89
CA LYS A 181 -19.40 -9.41 6.95
C LYS A 181 -19.74 -7.93 7.19
N GLU A 182 -21.01 -7.58 6.99
CA GLU A 182 -21.53 -6.26 7.34
C GLU A 182 -21.43 -6.04 8.85
N ARG A 183 -21.22 -4.78 9.25
CA ARG A 183 -21.30 -4.42 10.67
C ARG A 183 -22.75 -4.58 11.14
N PRO A 184 -23.02 -5.16 12.32
CA PRO A 184 -24.37 -5.24 12.85
C PRO A 184 -25.03 -3.85 12.90
N SER A 185 -26.32 -3.76 12.56
CA SER A 185 -27.05 -2.48 12.50
C SER A 185 -27.22 -1.82 13.86
N ASP A 186 -27.13 -2.60 14.94
CA ASP A 186 -27.15 -2.19 16.34
C ASP A 186 -25.76 -1.85 16.90
N ALA A 187 -24.69 -2.04 16.13
CA ALA A 187 -23.35 -1.60 16.52
C ALA A 187 -23.29 -0.07 16.61
N ASP A 188 -22.56 0.44 17.60
CA ASP A 188 -22.40 1.89 17.81
C ASP A 188 -21.60 2.50 16.66
N ARG A 189 -22.29 3.20 15.77
CA ARG A 189 -21.71 3.80 14.56
C ARG A 189 -20.72 4.93 14.87
N ASP A 190 -20.84 5.52 16.06
CA ASP A 190 -19.95 6.58 16.53
C ASP A 190 -18.77 6.00 17.32
N PHE A 191 -18.73 4.69 17.57
CA PHE A 191 -17.58 4.05 18.20
C PHE A 191 -16.44 3.86 17.19
N GLN A 192 -15.50 4.78 17.27
CA GLN A 192 -14.27 4.85 16.51
C GLN A 192 -13.06 4.90 17.44
N VAL A 193 -11.96 4.31 16.99
CA VAL A 193 -10.63 4.44 17.57
C VAL A 193 -9.71 4.97 16.47
N GLY A 194 -8.70 5.76 16.85
CA GLY A 194 -7.66 6.23 15.98
C GLY A 194 -6.29 5.85 16.55
N VAL A 195 -5.37 5.43 15.69
CA VAL A 195 -3.96 5.23 16.04
C VAL A 195 -3.06 6.10 15.17
N ALA A 196 -2.08 6.74 15.79
CA ALA A 196 -1.13 7.62 15.11
C ALA A 196 0.31 7.36 15.56
N LEU A 197 1.22 7.56 14.62
CA LEU A 197 2.66 7.61 14.83
C LEU A 197 3.16 9.02 14.45
N PRO A 198 4.23 9.53 15.09
CA PRO A 198 4.85 10.80 14.71
C PRO A 198 5.46 10.82 13.31
N SER A 199 5.79 9.65 12.77
CA SER A 199 6.40 9.44 11.45
C SER A 199 5.92 8.11 10.88
N ASP A 200 5.88 8.01 9.57
CA ASP A 200 5.70 6.77 8.81
C ASP A 200 7.04 6.17 8.34
N ARG A 201 8.15 6.85 8.66
CA ARG A 201 9.52 6.48 8.33
C ARG A 201 10.44 6.60 9.53
N PHE A 202 11.11 5.52 9.87
CA PHE A 202 12.04 5.41 10.98
C PHE A 202 13.40 4.84 10.53
N LEU A 203 14.46 5.25 11.20
CA LEU A 203 15.75 4.58 11.18
C LEU A 203 15.81 3.57 12.33
N GLU A 204 16.54 2.47 12.13
CA GLU A 204 16.80 1.50 13.17
C GLU A 204 17.45 2.18 14.39
N GLY A 205 16.84 2.02 15.56
CA GLY A 205 17.25 2.67 16.81
C GLY A 205 16.49 3.98 17.12
N ASP A 206 15.65 4.48 16.21
CA ASP A 206 14.80 5.63 16.49
C ASP A 206 13.84 5.31 17.65
N LYS A 207 13.78 6.23 18.61
CA LYS A 207 12.77 6.21 19.67
C LYS A 207 11.52 6.89 19.16
N THR A 208 10.37 6.30 19.47
CA THR A 208 9.08 6.83 19.05
C THR A 208 8.02 6.57 20.14
N HIS A 209 6.79 7.01 19.87
CA HIS A 209 5.61 6.73 20.68
C HIS A 209 4.42 6.46 19.76
N ILE A 210 3.40 5.82 20.31
CA ILE A 210 2.13 5.55 19.64
C ILE A 210 1.04 6.33 20.36
N GLU A 211 0.23 7.06 19.61
CA GLU A 211 -0.94 7.77 20.15
C GLU A 211 -2.21 7.02 19.78
N VAL A 212 -3.05 6.74 20.76
CA VAL A 212 -4.34 6.08 20.55
C VAL A 212 -5.45 6.92 21.16
N THR A 213 -6.47 7.25 20.35
CA THR A 213 -7.63 8.01 20.82
C THR A 213 -8.91 7.25 20.54
N SER A 214 -9.82 7.21 21.52
CA SER A 214 -11.13 6.57 21.36
C SER A 214 -12.26 7.58 21.52
N THR A 215 -13.29 7.45 20.71
CA THR A 215 -14.53 8.25 20.81
C THR A 215 -15.45 7.81 21.95
N ARG A 216 -15.21 6.63 22.54
CA ARG A 216 -15.94 6.07 23.68
C ARG A 216 -14.97 5.68 24.79
N ASP A 217 -15.48 5.54 26.01
CA ASP A 217 -14.76 4.83 27.06
C ASP A 217 -14.44 3.41 26.57
N ALA A 218 -13.15 3.04 26.57
CA ALA A 218 -12.72 1.82 25.92
C ALA A 218 -11.50 1.16 26.57
N TYR A 219 -11.39 -0.13 26.34
CA TYR A 219 -10.23 -0.97 26.58
C TYR A 219 -9.47 -1.13 25.27
N LEU A 220 -8.15 -0.88 25.30
CA LEU A 220 -7.29 -0.86 24.13
C LEU A 220 -6.41 -2.11 24.05
N TYR A 221 -6.29 -2.64 22.84
CA TYR A 221 -5.42 -3.76 22.49
C TYR A 221 -4.57 -3.33 21.30
N LEU A 222 -3.26 -3.24 21.50
CA LEU A 222 -2.30 -2.71 20.55
C LEU A 222 -1.42 -3.83 20.03
N TYR A 223 -1.22 -3.87 18.72
CA TYR A 223 -0.51 -4.93 18.01
C TYR A 223 0.53 -4.34 17.07
N ASP A 224 1.66 -5.01 16.96
CA ASP A 224 2.58 -4.89 15.83
C ASP A 224 2.31 -6.04 14.86
N VAL A 225 2.13 -5.72 13.58
CA VAL A 225 1.92 -6.70 12.50
C VAL A 225 2.98 -6.50 11.43
N GLN A 226 3.83 -7.50 11.28
CA GLN A 226 4.92 -7.52 10.31
C GLN A 226 4.45 -7.98 8.92
N MET A 227 5.29 -7.78 7.90
CA MET A 227 5.00 -8.16 6.51
C MET A 227 4.69 -9.65 6.34
N ASN A 228 5.34 -10.51 7.13
CA ASN A 228 5.12 -11.96 7.15
C ASN A 228 3.82 -12.37 7.88
N SER A 229 2.97 -11.41 8.28
CA SER A 229 1.77 -11.59 9.09
C SER A 229 2.04 -12.07 10.53
N GLU A 230 3.29 -12.11 10.97
CA GLU A 230 3.63 -12.29 12.37
C GLU A 230 3.07 -11.12 13.17
N THR A 231 2.44 -11.43 14.29
CA THR A 231 1.71 -10.46 15.10
C THR A 231 2.20 -10.54 16.53
N SER A 232 2.68 -9.41 17.06
CA SER A 232 3.07 -9.26 18.45
C SER A 232 2.04 -8.40 19.19
N LEU A 233 1.66 -8.81 20.40
CA LEU A 233 0.81 -8.01 21.28
C LEU A 233 1.68 -6.98 22.01
N ILE A 234 1.50 -5.70 21.69
CA ILE A 234 2.18 -4.58 22.36
C ILE A 234 1.50 -4.30 23.70
N ALA A 235 0.17 -4.22 23.72
CA ALA A 235 -0.61 -4.06 24.94
C ALA A 235 -1.97 -4.77 24.81
N PRO A 236 -2.52 -5.37 25.88
CA PRO A 236 -1.95 -5.43 27.23
C PRO A 236 -0.75 -6.39 27.34
N ASN A 237 0.12 -6.15 28.31
CA ASN A 237 1.27 -7.00 28.65
C ASN A 237 1.59 -6.89 30.15
N GLU A 238 2.66 -7.53 30.65
CA GLU A 238 3.01 -7.50 32.09
C GLU A 238 3.22 -6.08 32.66
N MET A 239 3.69 -5.14 31.85
CA MET A 239 3.90 -3.74 32.22
C MET A 239 2.64 -2.88 32.06
N PHE A 240 1.73 -3.29 31.18
CA PHE A 240 0.46 -2.65 30.88
C PHE A 240 -0.66 -3.69 30.93
N PRO A 241 -1.04 -4.17 32.12
CA PRO A 241 -1.96 -5.32 32.26
C PRO A 241 -3.35 -5.03 31.69
N GLU A 242 -3.75 -3.75 31.70
CA GLU A 242 -4.99 -3.28 31.12
C GLU A 242 -4.82 -1.81 30.71
N VAL A 243 -5.24 -1.47 29.50
CA VAL A 243 -5.19 -0.09 29.00
C VAL A 243 -6.61 0.41 28.84
N LYS A 244 -7.03 1.34 29.70
CA LYS A 244 -8.36 1.95 29.69
C LYS A 244 -8.28 3.44 29.40
N VAL A 245 -9.10 3.89 28.45
CA VAL A 245 -9.20 5.31 28.07
C VAL A 245 -10.61 5.81 28.21
N LYS A 246 -10.74 7.11 28.50
CA LYS A 246 -12.01 7.82 28.43
C LYS A 246 -12.30 8.31 27.02
N ALA A 247 -13.58 8.51 26.72
CA ALA A 247 -13.99 9.14 25.46
C ALA A 247 -13.25 10.47 25.23
N GLY A 248 -12.64 10.62 24.06
CA GLY A 248 -11.85 11.79 23.65
C GLY A 248 -10.45 11.85 24.26
N GLN A 249 -10.07 10.94 25.14
CA GLN A 249 -8.73 10.90 25.73
C GLN A 249 -7.76 10.20 24.79
N THR A 250 -6.59 10.81 24.58
CA THR A 250 -5.45 10.19 23.93
C THR A 250 -4.59 9.47 24.96
N TRP A 251 -4.36 8.18 24.74
CA TRP A 251 -3.34 7.40 25.45
C TRP A 251 -2.07 7.34 24.60
N VAL A 252 -0.93 7.45 25.27
CA VAL A 252 0.39 7.44 24.64
C VAL A 252 1.14 6.21 25.12
N TYR A 253 1.69 5.42 24.19
CA TYR A 253 2.55 4.28 24.48
C TYR A 253 4.00 4.54 24.04
N PRO A 254 5.00 4.28 24.91
CA PRO A 254 4.84 4.04 26.34
C PRO A 254 4.31 5.30 27.04
N ASP A 255 3.52 5.12 28.11
CA ASP A 255 3.07 6.27 28.90
C ASP A 255 4.21 6.84 29.76
N THR A 256 3.98 8.00 30.35
CA THR A 256 4.99 8.68 31.17
C THR A 256 5.49 7.81 32.33
N GLU A 257 4.62 7.00 32.92
CA GLU A 257 4.98 6.14 34.05
C GLU A 257 5.92 5.01 33.61
N ALA A 258 5.61 4.36 32.49
CA ALA A 258 6.45 3.34 31.89
C ALA A 258 7.76 3.91 31.35
N ALA A 259 7.74 5.10 30.74
CA ALA A 259 8.93 5.80 30.29
C ALA A 259 9.87 6.12 31.46
N ASN A 260 9.33 6.54 32.60
CA ASN A 260 10.10 6.76 33.83
C ASN A 260 10.71 5.47 34.41
N ARG A 261 10.12 4.30 34.12
CA ARG A 261 10.69 2.98 34.42
C ARG A 261 11.70 2.50 33.37
N GLY A 262 12.01 3.30 32.36
CA GLY A 262 12.96 2.97 31.30
C GLY A 262 12.36 2.20 30.13
N VAL A 263 11.04 2.06 30.04
CA VAL A 263 10.39 1.50 28.86
C VAL A 263 10.51 2.49 27.71
N SER A 264 10.97 2.02 26.55
CA SER A 264 11.01 2.83 25.33
C SER A 264 10.54 1.99 24.15
N LEU A 265 9.78 2.62 23.26
CA LEU A 265 9.46 2.04 21.97
C LEU A 265 10.55 2.45 20.98
N VAL A 266 11.23 1.45 20.42
CA VAL A 266 12.38 1.63 19.54
C VAL A 266 12.13 0.89 18.24
N ALA A 267 12.29 1.56 17.11
CA ALA A 267 12.22 0.93 15.79
C ALA A 267 13.39 -0.03 15.60
N GLN A 268 13.12 -1.31 15.32
CA GLN A 268 14.13 -2.33 15.10
C GLN A 268 13.83 -3.14 13.84
N LEU A 269 14.85 -3.41 13.03
CA LEU A 269 14.69 -4.31 11.91
C LEU A 269 14.46 -5.75 12.40
N PRO A 270 13.59 -6.54 11.74
CA PRO A 270 13.36 -7.93 12.10
C PRO A 270 14.63 -8.80 12.05
N ALA A 271 14.56 -9.97 12.69
CA ALA A 271 15.59 -10.99 12.59
C ALA A 271 15.84 -11.34 11.11
N GLY A 272 17.09 -11.21 10.67
CA GLY A 272 17.48 -11.32 9.25
C GLY A 272 17.85 -9.99 8.59
N ARG A 273 17.63 -8.86 9.28
CA ARG A 273 18.06 -7.49 8.88
C ARG A 273 17.82 -7.19 7.40
N PRO A 274 16.55 -7.19 6.95
CA PRO A 274 16.24 -6.79 5.59
C PRO A 274 16.70 -5.34 5.34
N PRO A 275 16.91 -4.94 4.06
CA PRO A 275 17.31 -3.57 3.72
C PRO A 275 16.24 -2.54 4.11
N VAL A 276 15.02 -2.98 4.36
CA VAL A 276 13.90 -2.20 4.89
C VAL A 276 12.86 -3.15 5.48
N SER A 277 12.18 -2.74 6.56
CA SER A 277 10.99 -3.44 7.09
C SER A 277 9.77 -2.54 6.93
N ALA A 278 8.64 -3.08 6.47
CA ALA A 278 7.35 -2.38 6.48
C ALA A 278 6.42 -3.05 7.48
N GLU A 279 5.91 -2.30 8.43
CA GLU A 279 5.16 -2.83 9.56
C GLU A 279 3.87 -2.04 9.75
N THR A 280 2.98 -2.56 10.58
CA THR A 280 1.71 -1.89 10.91
C THR A 280 1.45 -1.97 12.39
N ILE A 281 1.26 -0.80 13.00
CA ILE A 281 0.65 -0.71 14.32
C ILE A 281 -0.86 -0.79 14.15
N ARG A 282 -1.50 -1.72 14.84
CA ARG A 282 -2.95 -1.88 14.85
C ARG A 282 -3.50 -1.74 16.25
N VAL A 283 -4.67 -1.13 16.36
CA VAL A 283 -5.42 -1.05 17.61
C VAL A 283 -6.79 -1.68 17.46
N VAL A 284 -7.22 -2.41 18.49
CA VAL A 284 -8.61 -2.77 18.73
C VAL A 284 -9.06 -2.06 20.00
N ALA A 285 -10.22 -1.43 19.95
CA ALA A 285 -10.89 -0.83 21.08
C ALA A 285 -12.21 -1.55 21.35
N THR A 286 -12.52 -1.83 22.62
CA THR A 286 -13.77 -2.46 23.04
C THR A 286 -14.38 -1.73 24.24
N LYS A 287 -15.71 -1.75 24.37
CA LYS A 287 -16.39 -1.09 25.49
C LYS A 287 -16.27 -1.83 26.83
N VAL A 288 -15.94 -3.12 26.78
CA VAL A 288 -15.80 -4.03 27.92
C VAL A 288 -14.49 -4.80 27.78
N PRO A 289 -13.83 -5.17 28.90
CA PRO A 289 -12.57 -5.89 28.81
C PRO A 289 -12.79 -7.26 28.15
N LEU A 290 -11.96 -7.56 27.16
CA LEU A 290 -11.91 -8.85 26.50
C LEU A 290 -11.16 -9.88 27.34
N PRO A 291 -11.59 -11.15 27.35
CA PRO A 291 -10.75 -12.25 27.81
C PRO A 291 -9.53 -12.46 26.89
N ALA A 292 -8.41 -12.93 27.45
CA ALA A 292 -7.18 -13.22 26.69
C ALA A 292 -7.41 -14.10 25.46
N SER A 293 -8.33 -15.05 25.52
CA SER A 293 -8.69 -15.90 24.39
C SER A 293 -9.12 -15.13 23.14
N TYR A 294 -9.66 -13.91 23.28
CA TYR A 294 -10.10 -13.07 22.16
C TYR A 294 -8.98 -12.21 21.58
N TYR A 295 -8.16 -11.57 22.43
CA TYR A 295 -7.16 -10.60 21.98
C TYR A 295 -5.76 -11.19 21.77
N ASP A 296 -5.47 -12.40 22.28
CA ASP A 296 -4.18 -13.06 22.11
C ASP A 296 -3.97 -13.48 20.63
N PRO A 297 -2.89 -12.99 19.97
CA PRO A 297 -2.57 -13.33 18.59
C PRO A 297 -1.88 -14.70 18.42
N ALA A 298 -1.48 -15.40 19.49
CA ALA A 298 -0.77 -16.68 19.39
C ALA A 298 -1.54 -17.76 18.61
N ARG A 299 -2.87 -17.62 18.51
CA ARG A 299 -3.75 -18.50 17.74
C ARG A 299 -4.28 -17.79 16.50
N GLY A 300 -3.50 -17.81 15.42
CA GLY A 300 -3.91 -17.33 14.10
C GLY A 300 -3.54 -15.87 13.78
N GLY A 301 -2.65 -15.26 14.56
CA GLY A 301 -2.18 -13.88 14.36
C GLY A 301 -3.32 -12.86 14.52
N TYR A 302 -3.10 -11.67 13.96
CA TYR A 302 -4.11 -10.61 13.99
C TYR A 302 -5.44 -11.01 13.30
N LEU A 303 -5.39 -11.77 12.21
CA LEU A 303 -6.60 -12.26 11.55
C LEU A 303 -7.42 -13.18 12.45
N GLY A 304 -6.76 -14.05 13.24
CA GLY A 304 -7.41 -14.87 14.25
C GLY A 304 -8.13 -14.03 15.30
N VAL A 305 -7.51 -12.93 15.76
CA VAL A 305 -8.15 -11.96 16.67
C VAL A 305 -9.42 -11.38 16.04
N LEU A 306 -9.34 -10.89 14.80
CA LEU A 306 -10.50 -10.34 14.11
C LEU A 306 -11.60 -11.38 13.92
N GLN A 307 -11.28 -12.63 13.58
CA GLN A 307 -12.27 -13.70 13.44
C GLN A 307 -13.03 -13.95 14.74
N LYS A 308 -12.31 -14.01 15.87
CA LYS A 308 -12.91 -14.18 17.20
C LYS A 308 -13.80 -13.01 17.57
N LEU A 309 -13.35 -11.77 17.35
CA LEU A 309 -14.16 -10.57 17.60
C LEU A 309 -15.39 -10.50 16.72
N ASN A 310 -15.27 -10.87 15.44
CA ASN A 310 -16.39 -10.91 14.51
C ASN A 310 -17.41 -12.01 14.85
N ALA A 311 -16.97 -13.10 15.48
CA ALA A 311 -17.86 -14.15 15.99
C ALA A 311 -18.45 -13.82 17.37
N SER A 312 -17.97 -12.75 18.02
CA SER A 312 -18.41 -12.33 19.35
C SER A 312 -19.60 -11.39 19.29
N ALA A 313 -20.21 -11.16 20.47
CA ALA A 313 -21.21 -10.12 20.68
C ALA A 313 -20.60 -8.79 21.17
N TYR A 314 -19.27 -8.67 21.23
CA TYR A 314 -18.63 -7.45 21.69
C TYR A 314 -18.79 -6.34 20.66
N ASP A 315 -19.02 -5.12 21.13
CA ASP A 315 -18.93 -3.93 20.32
C ASP A 315 -17.49 -3.42 20.32
N TRP A 316 -16.93 -3.24 19.13
CA TRP A 316 -15.52 -2.94 18.95
C TRP A 316 -15.26 -2.09 17.70
N ALA A 317 -14.19 -1.30 17.81
CA ALA A 317 -13.62 -0.50 16.75
C ALA A 317 -12.15 -0.89 16.55
N ASP A 318 -11.62 -0.66 15.36
CA ASP A 318 -10.21 -0.87 15.07
C ASP A 318 -9.70 0.20 14.12
N ASP A 319 -8.39 0.44 14.20
CA ASP A 319 -7.66 1.31 13.31
C ASP A 319 -6.21 0.83 13.17
N ALA A 320 -5.52 1.34 12.15
CA ALA A 320 -4.16 0.92 11.87
C ALA A 320 -3.36 2.00 11.14
N THR A 321 -2.07 2.05 11.44
CA THR A 321 -1.11 2.92 10.75
C THR A 321 0.11 2.11 10.31
N ALA A 322 0.52 2.31 9.06
CA ALA A 322 1.72 1.68 8.51
C ALA A 322 2.95 2.56 8.75
N PHE A 323 4.12 1.91 8.81
CA PHE A 323 5.40 2.59 8.88
C PHE A 323 6.51 1.73 8.28
N ALA A 324 7.66 2.35 8.00
CA ALA A 324 8.84 1.69 7.49
C ALA A 324 10.06 1.93 8.37
N ILE A 325 10.89 0.90 8.54
CA ILE A 325 12.16 0.95 9.26
C ILE A 325 13.29 0.75 8.27
N TYR A 326 14.25 1.67 8.25
CA TYR A 326 15.45 1.63 7.43
C TYR A 326 16.69 1.37 8.29
N PRO A 327 17.75 0.74 7.74
CA PRO A 327 19.01 0.60 8.43
C PRO A 327 19.57 1.95 8.89
N ALA A 328 20.13 1.99 10.10
CA ALA A 328 20.88 3.15 10.54
C ALA A 328 22.08 3.38 9.62
N LYS A 329 22.35 4.64 9.22
CA LYS A 329 23.55 4.95 8.42
C LYS A 329 24.80 4.65 9.27
N GLY A 330 25.61 3.68 8.83
CA GLY A 330 26.96 3.43 9.40
C GLY A 330 27.08 2.28 10.41
N LYS A 331 26.24 1.25 10.35
CA LYS A 331 26.47 -0.04 11.05
C LYS A 331 26.38 -1.22 10.09
#